data_AF-A0AAV1B1S2-F1
#
_entry.id   AF-A0AAV1B1S2-F1
#
_cell.length_a   1.000
_cell.length_b   1.000
_cell.length_c   1.000
_cell.angle_alpha   90.00
_cell.angle_beta   90.00
_cell.angle_gamma   90.00
#
_symmetry.space_group_name_H-M   'P 1'
#
loop_
_entity.id
_entity.type
_entity.pdbx_description
1 polymer ?
#
loop_
_entity_poly.entity_id
_entity_poly.type
_entity_poly.pdbx_seq_one_letter_code
_entity_poly.pdbx_strand_id
1 'polypeptide(L)'
;MLQPQIKAYVCLSVPFLRRNPKFRTLDGMRAAYGEDYYICRFQEPGKMEAQIAEAGIGYVLKNILTTRQTGPPILPKGKYGIGFNPDAPETLPSWLTEEDLAYYVSKFEKTGFTGGLNYYRNLNLNWELSAPWTGAKIKTKVVLCINCTDGLGRFVCHISGSPWPTQTNVVRLRINHKRLYFIIHAKLYVDGKIDEIN
;
A
#
# COMPACT_ATOMS: atom_id res chain seq x y z
N MET A 1 23.55 -23.98 4.70
CA MET A 1 22.91 -22.78 5.31
C MET A 1 22.90 -21.70 4.22
N LEU A 2 21.75 -21.41 3.61
CA LEU A 2 21.67 -20.39 2.54
C LEU A 2 21.96 -19.01 3.14
N GLN A 3 22.98 -18.32 2.62
CA GLN A 3 23.24 -16.94 2.99
C GLN A 3 22.05 -16.06 2.55
N PRO A 4 21.66 -15.02 3.33
CA PRO A 4 20.67 -14.07 2.86
C PRO A 4 21.21 -13.35 1.61
N GLN A 5 20.55 -13.54 0.47
CA GLN A 5 20.95 -12.89 -0.79
C GLN A 5 20.78 -11.37 -0.75
N ILE A 6 19.97 -10.86 0.19
CA ILE A 6 19.64 -9.44 0.32
C ILE A 6 20.51 -8.81 1.42
N LYS A 7 21.39 -7.87 1.03
CA LYS A 7 22.28 -7.12 1.94
C LYS A 7 21.52 -6.08 2.79
N ALA A 8 20.57 -5.38 2.18
CA ALA A 8 19.70 -4.41 2.83
C ALA A 8 18.37 -4.27 2.05
N TYR A 9 17.31 -3.83 2.71
CA TYR A 9 15.99 -3.63 2.11
C TYR A 9 15.39 -2.27 2.50
N VAL A 10 15.02 -1.46 1.51
CA VAL A 10 14.24 -0.24 1.72
C VAL A 10 12.78 -0.57 1.46
N CYS A 11 11.98 -0.60 2.52
CA CYS A 11 10.57 -0.93 2.49
C CYS A 11 9.73 0.34 2.50
N LEU A 12 8.83 0.49 1.53
CA LEU A 12 7.93 1.64 1.41
C LEU A 12 6.51 1.22 1.79
N SER A 13 5.82 2.05 2.59
CA SER A 13 4.40 1.92 2.96
C SER A 13 4.02 0.75 3.88
N VAL A 14 4.27 -0.51 3.48
CA VAL A 14 3.72 -1.70 4.14
C VAL A 14 4.77 -2.38 5.03
N PRO A 15 4.72 -2.26 6.38
CA PRO A 15 5.59 -3.01 7.28
C PRO A 15 5.38 -4.52 7.18
N PHE A 16 6.30 -5.26 7.80
CA PHE A 16 6.23 -6.71 7.88
C PHE A 16 4.93 -7.19 8.56
N LEU A 17 4.10 -7.89 7.80
CA LEU A 17 2.88 -8.51 8.30
C LEU A 17 3.22 -9.84 9.00
N ARG A 18 3.21 -9.82 10.33
CA ARG A 18 3.42 -11.05 11.11
C ARG A 18 2.26 -12.00 10.92
N ARG A 19 2.56 -13.25 10.56
CA ARG A 19 1.55 -14.32 10.48
C ARG A 19 0.97 -14.58 11.87
N ASN A 20 -0.35 -14.43 12.01
CA ASN A 20 -1.06 -14.88 13.20
C ASN A 20 -1.50 -16.35 13.01
N PRO A 21 -1.08 -17.30 13.86
CA PRO A 21 -1.46 -18.70 13.70
C PRO A 21 -2.93 -18.99 14.01
N LYS A 22 -3.65 -18.08 14.68
CA LYS A 22 -5.03 -18.30 15.14
C LYS A 22 -6.09 -17.89 14.13
N PHE A 23 -5.80 -16.94 13.24
CA PHE A 23 -6.74 -16.49 12.22
C PHE A 23 -6.01 -16.11 10.94
N ARG A 24 -6.66 -16.39 9.80
CA ARG A 24 -6.14 -16.04 8.48
C ARG A 24 -6.16 -14.52 8.30
N THR A 25 -5.25 -14.02 7.46
CA THR A 25 -5.09 -12.57 7.24
C THR A 25 -6.36 -11.90 6.75
N LEU A 26 -7.05 -12.49 5.77
CA LEU A 26 -8.30 -11.94 5.24
C LEU A 26 -9.41 -11.96 6.30
N ASP A 27 -9.52 -13.05 7.05
CA ASP A 27 -10.58 -13.22 8.06
C ASP A 27 -10.43 -12.18 9.18
N GLY A 28 -9.19 -11.89 9.60
CA GLY A 28 -8.89 -10.81 10.55
C GLY A 28 -9.25 -9.42 10.00
N MET A 29 -8.93 -9.14 8.74
CA MET A 29 -9.29 -7.87 8.09
C MET A 29 -10.80 -7.71 7.94
N ARG A 30 -11.50 -8.78 7.56
CA ARG A 30 -12.97 -8.82 7.47
C ARG A 30 -13.63 -8.61 8.83
N ALA A 31 -13.13 -9.25 9.88
CA ALA A 31 -13.65 -9.05 11.24
C ALA A 31 -13.46 -7.61 11.74
N ALA A 32 -12.35 -6.97 11.36
CA ALA A 32 -12.04 -5.60 11.79
C ALA A 32 -12.79 -4.51 10.99
N TYR A 33 -12.99 -4.71 9.69
CA TYR A 33 -13.44 -3.64 8.77
C TYR A 33 -14.68 -3.98 7.96
N GLY A 34 -15.22 -5.19 8.09
CA GLY A 34 -16.41 -5.66 7.39
C GLY A 34 -16.17 -6.07 5.94
N GLU A 35 -17.25 -6.46 5.26
CA GLU A 35 -17.22 -6.97 3.87
C GLU A 35 -16.95 -5.88 2.82
N ASP A 36 -17.22 -4.62 3.16
CA ASP A 36 -17.02 -3.49 2.25
C ASP A 36 -15.59 -2.94 2.26
N TYR A 37 -14.73 -3.45 3.14
CA TYR A 37 -13.29 -3.19 3.09
C TYR A 37 -12.70 -3.64 1.75
N TYR A 38 -11.86 -2.81 1.13
CA TYR A 38 -11.43 -3.02 -0.26
C TYR A 38 -10.80 -4.40 -0.51
N ILE A 39 -10.00 -4.94 0.43
CA ILE A 39 -9.39 -6.28 0.29
C ILE A 39 -10.45 -7.37 0.26
N CYS A 40 -11.52 -7.25 1.07
CA CYS A 40 -12.65 -8.17 1.08
C CYS A 40 -13.43 -8.06 -0.24
N ARG A 41 -13.64 -6.84 -0.74
CA ARG A 41 -14.30 -6.57 -2.01
C ARG A 41 -13.56 -7.09 -3.24
N PHE A 42 -12.25 -7.30 -3.15
CA PHE A 42 -11.43 -7.85 -4.23
C PHE A 42 -11.47 -9.39 -4.34
N GLN A 43 -12.03 -10.08 -3.33
CA GLN A 43 -11.95 -11.54 -3.25
C GLN A 43 -12.76 -12.26 -4.32
N GLU A 44 -13.96 -11.76 -4.64
CA GLU A 44 -14.84 -12.39 -5.63
C GLU A 44 -14.30 -12.13 -7.06
N PRO A 45 -13.92 -13.18 -7.82
CA PRO A 45 -13.40 -13.02 -9.18
C PRO A 45 -14.43 -12.35 -10.10
N GLY A 46 -13.98 -11.38 -10.89
CA GLY A 46 -14.81 -10.68 -11.88
C GLY A 46 -15.68 -9.55 -11.31
N LYS A 47 -15.97 -9.54 -10.00
CA LYS A 47 -16.87 -8.53 -9.41
C LYS A 47 -16.26 -7.14 -9.37
N MET A 48 -15.04 -7.01 -8.83
CA MET A 48 -14.36 -5.71 -8.82
C MET A 48 -13.97 -5.30 -10.24
N GLU A 49 -13.58 -6.24 -11.10
CA GLU A 49 -13.30 -5.97 -12.51
C GLU A 49 -14.51 -5.36 -13.22
N ALA A 50 -15.71 -5.91 -13.02
CA ALA A 50 -16.95 -5.36 -13.58
C ALA A 50 -17.25 -3.95 -13.06
N GLN A 51 -17.05 -3.72 -11.75
CA GLN A 51 -17.25 -2.40 -11.13
C GLN A 51 -16.25 -1.35 -11.66
N ILE A 52 -15.01 -1.76 -11.94
CA ILE A 52 -13.99 -0.90 -12.56
C ILE A 52 -14.36 -0.60 -14.02
N ALA A 53 -14.83 -1.60 -14.75
CA ALA A 53 -15.26 -1.42 -16.15
C ALA A 53 -16.44 -0.44 -16.26
N GLU A 54 -17.41 -0.52 -15.33
CA GLU A 54 -18.53 0.43 -15.24
C GLU A 54 -18.06 1.86 -14.94
N ALA A 55 -17.11 2.02 -14.02
CA ALA A 55 -16.62 3.35 -13.61
C ALA A 55 -15.62 3.98 -14.60
N GLY A 56 -14.94 3.17 -15.40
CA GLY A 56 -13.89 3.59 -16.32
C GLY A 56 -12.49 3.56 -15.71
N ILE A 57 -11.53 3.00 -16.45
CA ILE A 57 -10.16 2.76 -15.98
C ILE A 57 -9.43 4.05 -15.62
N GLY A 58 -9.59 5.11 -16.43
CA GLY A 58 -9.01 6.43 -16.16
C GLY A 58 -9.48 7.04 -14.86
N TYR A 59 -10.79 6.95 -14.58
CA TYR A 59 -11.36 7.40 -13.32
C TYR A 59 -10.79 6.61 -12.14
N VAL A 60 -10.76 5.27 -12.24
CA VAL A 60 -10.26 4.38 -11.17
C VAL A 60 -8.79 4.66 -10.85
N LEU A 61 -7.93 4.77 -11.86
CA LEU A 61 -6.51 5.06 -11.65
C LEU A 61 -6.30 6.46 -11.07
N LYS A 62 -6.99 7.49 -11.57
CA LYS A 62 -6.96 8.83 -10.97
C LYS A 62 -7.43 8.78 -9.51
N ASN A 63 -8.53 8.09 -9.22
CA ASN A 63 -9.10 7.96 -7.90
C ASN A 63 -8.14 7.30 -6.90
N ILE A 64 -7.47 6.20 -7.30
CA ILE A 64 -6.48 5.50 -6.46
C ILE A 64 -5.22 6.35 -6.28
N LEU A 65 -4.66 6.91 -7.36
CA LEU A 65 -3.38 7.62 -7.31
C LEU A 65 -3.48 8.96 -6.57
N THR A 66 -4.63 9.62 -6.62
CA THR A 66 -4.82 10.94 -5.99
C THR A 66 -5.36 10.89 -4.57
N THR A 67 -5.69 9.71 -4.04
CA THR A 67 -6.24 9.61 -2.68
C THR A 67 -5.26 10.15 -1.64
N ARG A 68 -5.78 11.00 -0.76
CA ARG A 68 -5.10 11.45 0.46
C ARG A 68 -5.91 11.10 1.71
N GLN A 69 -6.96 10.30 1.55
CA GLN A 69 -7.82 9.89 2.64
C GLN A 69 -7.04 9.02 3.61
N THR A 70 -7.39 9.14 4.90
CA THR A 70 -6.76 8.34 5.94
C THR A 70 -7.70 7.27 6.49
N GLY A 71 -7.14 6.14 6.93
CA GLY A 71 -7.91 5.01 7.47
C GLY A 71 -8.15 3.87 6.46
N PRO A 72 -8.91 2.83 6.85
CA PRO A 72 -9.26 1.71 5.97
C PRO A 72 -10.17 2.17 4.82
N PRO A 73 -9.82 1.89 3.55
CA PRO A 73 -10.73 2.14 2.44
C PRO A 73 -11.95 1.21 2.51
N ILE A 74 -13.13 1.78 2.78
CA ILE A 74 -14.43 1.11 2.75
C ILE A 74 -15.16 1.55 1.48
N LEU A 75 -15.40 0.62 0.56
CA LEU A 75 -15.98 0.92 -0.74
C LEU A 75 -17.51 0.94 -0.67
N PRO A 76 -18.20 1.80 -1.45
CA PRO A 76 -19.65 1.77 -1.56
C PRO A 76 -20.17 0.40 -1.99
N LYS A 77 -21.29 -0.04 -1.42
CA LYS A 77 -21.88 -1.36 -1.74
C LYS A 77 -22.24 -1.48 -3.22
N GLY A 78 -21.88 -2.62 -3.82
CA GLY A 78 -22.34 -3.01 -5.16
C GLY A 78 -21.69 -2.30 -6.35
N LYS A 79 -20.92 -1.24 -6.14
CA LYS A 79 -20.24 -0.48 -7.22
C LYS A 79 -18.87 0.02 -6.79
N TYR A 80 -18.07 0.51 -7.74
CA TYR A 80 -16.84 1.24 -7.43
C TYR A 80 -17.19 2.58 -6.78
N GLY A 81 -18.15 3.33 -7.34
CA GLY A 81 -18.66 4.58 -6.79
C GLY A 81 -17.54 5.61 -6.57
N ILE A 82 -17.51 6.24 -5.39
CA ILE A 82 -16.44 7.16 -4.97
C ILE A 82 -15.07 6.47 -4.74
N GLY A 83 -15.03 5.13 -4.77
CA GLY A 83 -13.80 4.36 -4.65
C GLY A 83 -13.00 4.68 -3.39
N PHE A 84 -11.72 4.96 -3.60
CA PHE A 84 -10.73 5.31 -2.58
C PHE A 84 -10.65 6.81 -2.29
N ASN A 85 -11.33 7.64 -3.07
CA ASN A 85 -11.22 9.10 -3.00
C ASN A 85 -12.56 9.80 -3.34
N PRO A 86 -13.46 10.03 -2.37
CA PRO A 86 -14.66 10.84 -2.59
C PRO A 86 -14.36 12.30 -2.90
N ASP A 87 -13.21 12.81 -2.48
CA ASP A 87 -12.79 14.20 -2.67
C ASP A 87 -11.75 14.31 -3.81
N ALA A 88 -11.91 13.48 -4.85
CA ALA A 88 -10.98 13.45 -5.97
C ALA A 88 -10.84 14.85 -6.60
N PRO A 89 -9.63 15.42 -6.66
CA PRO A 89 -9.46 16.78 -7.16
C PRO A 89 -9.79 16.85 -8.66
N GLU A 90 -10.37 17.97 -9.08
CA GLU A 90 -10.65 18.23 -10.50
C GLU A 90 -9.36 18.18 -11.31
N THR A 91 -8.29 18.79 -10.81
CA THR A 91 -6.95 18.82 -11.41
C THR A 91 -6.03 17.77 -10.81
N LEU A 92 -5.12 17.23 -11.62
CA LEU A 92 -4.11 16.30 -11.12
C LEU A 92 -3.11 17.01 -10.19
N PRO A 93 -2.64 16.33 -9.14
CA PRO A 93 -1.62 16.88 -8.27
C PRO A 93 -0.30 17.03 -9.04
N SER A 94 0.54 18.00 -8.64
CA SER A 94 1.76 18.37 -9.38
C SER A 94 2.83 17.27 -9.56
N TRP A 95 2.69 16.12 -8.89
CA TRP A 95 3.58 14.97 -9.05
C TRP A 95 3.08 13.94 -10.09
N LEU A 96 1.83 14.07 -10.55
CA LEU A 96 1.22 13.17 -11.53
C LEU A 96 0.78 13.99 -12.73
N THR A 97 1.46 13.83 -13.86
CA THR A 97 1.08 14.52 -15.10
C THR A 97 -0.06 13.78 -15.81
N GLU A 98 -0.73 14.46 -16.74
CA GLU A 98 -1.73 13.80 -17.61
C GLU A 98 -1.10 12.71 -18.49
N GLU A 99 0.15 12.90 -18.90
CA GLU A 99 0.91 11.91 -19.67
C GLU A 99 1.21 10.66 -18.85
N ASP A 100 1.60 10.81 -17.58
CA ASP A 100 1.81 9.69 -16.66
C ASP A 100 0.49 8.91 -16.45
N LEU A 101 -0.61 9.61 -16.20
CA LEU A 101 -1.91 8.97 -16.03
C LEU A 101 -2.34 8.22 -17.30
N ALA A 102 -2.22 8.85 -18.47
CA ALA A 102 -2.53 8.24 -19.76
C ALA A 102 -1.67 7.00 -20.03
N TYR A 103 -0.39 7.02 -19.63
CA TYR A 103 0.46 5.85 -19.71
C TYR A 103 -0.10 4.69 -18.89
N TYR A 104 -0.45 4.90 -17.61
CA TYR A 104 -1.03 3.83 -16.77
C TYR A 104 -2.36 3.32 -17.36
N VAL A 105 -3.24 4.22 -17.78
CA VAL A 105 -4.52 3.87 -18.42
C VAL A 105 -4.27 2.94 -19.62
N SER A 106 -3.37 3.30 -20.52
CA SER A 106 -3.06 2.50 -21.72
C SER A 106 -2.57 1.07 -21.42
N LYS A 107 -1.94 0.86 -20.25
CA LYS A 107 -1.49 -0.48 -19.82
C LYS A 107 -2.64 -1.28 -19.25
N PHE A 108 -3.43 -0.68 -18.36
CA PHE A 108 -4.57 -1.35 -17.73
C PHE A 108 -5.74 -1.59 -18.70
N GLU A 109 -5.90 -0.79 -19.75
CA GLU A 109 -6.83 -1.08 -20.85
C GLU A 109 -6.49 -2.38 -21.60
N LYS A 110 -5.19 -2.70 -21.72
CA LYS A 110 -4.73 -3.91 -22.40
C LYS A 110 -4.78 -5.14 -21.50
N THR A 111 -4.39 -5.00 -20.23
CA THR A 111 -4.23 -6.14 -19.33
C THR A 111 -5.41 -6.38 -18.40
N GLY A 112 -6.26 -5.37 -18.20
CA GLY A 112 -7.22 -5.33 -17.11
C GLY A 112 -6.57 -5.34 -15.72
N PHE A 113 -7.39 -5.51 -14.69
CA PHE A 113 -6.98 -5.47 -13.27
C PHE A 113 -6.86 -6.86 -12.62
N THR A 114 -7.34 -7.92 -13.28
CA THR A 114 -7.40 -9.27 -12.70
C THR A 114 -6.05 -9.76 -12.18
N GLY A 115 -4.96 -9.52 -12.90
CA GLY A 115 -3.61 -9.91 -12.47
C GLY A 115 -3.23 -9.29 -11.11
N GLY A 116 -3.45 -7.99 -10.94
CA GLY A 116 -3.20 -7.28 -9.68
C GLY A 116 -4.15 -7.72 -8.56
N LEU A 117 -5.44 -7.89 -8.87
CA LEU A 117 -6.45 -8.34 -7.91
C LEU A 117 -6.19 -9.76 -7.40
N ASN A 118 -5.61 -10.64 -8.24
CA ASN A 118 -5.29 -12.02 -7.86
C ASN A 118 -4.27 -12.12 -6.73
N TYR A 119 -3.41 -11.12 -6.51
CA TYR A 119 -2.53 -11.09 -5.32
C TYR A 119 -3.34 -11.05 -4.02
N TYR A 120 -4.43 -10.27 -3.99
CA TYR A 120 -5.31 -10.18 -2.82
C TYR A 120 -6.14 -11.45 -2.63
N ARG A 121 -6.55 -12.10 -3.72
CA ARG A 121 -7.28 -13.38 -3.69
C ARG A 121 -6.45 -14.53 -3.11
N ASN A 122 -5.13 -14.42 -3.18
CA ASN A 122 -4.20 -15.40 -2.62
C ASN A 122 -3.81 -15.16 -1.16
N LEU A 123 -4.35 -14.15 -0.46
CA LEU A 123 -3.93 -13.82 0.91
C LEU A 123 -4.12 -14.99 1.89
N ASN A 124 -5.23 -15.73 1.78
CA ASN A 124 -5.47 -16.90 2.64
C ASN A 124 -4.53 -18.06 2.30
N LEU A 125 -4.30 -18.32 1.00
CA LEU A 125 -3.34 -19.35 0.59
C LEU A 125 -1.92 -18.99 1.05
N ASN A 126 -1.50 -17.73 0.90
CA ASN A 126 -0.21 -17.25 1.40
C ASN A 126 -0.09 -17.42 2.91
N TRP A 127 -1.17 -17.22 3.67
CA TRP A 127 -1.18 -17.49 5.11
C TRP A 127 -0.95 -18.97 5.43
N GLU A 128 -1.51 -19.89 4.64
CA GLU A 128 -1.31 -21.34 4.78
C GLU A 128 0.13 -21.73 4.44
N LEU A 129 0.59 -21.30 3.26
CA LEU A 129 1.94 -21.61 2.76
C LEU A 129 3.04 -21.00 3.64
N SER A 130 2.78 -19.87 4.30
CA SER A 130 3.74 -19.23 5.20
C SER A 130 3.82 -19.83 6.60
N ALA A 131 3.04 -20.89 6.89
CA ALA A 131 3.04 -21.56 8.20
C ALA A 131 4.44 -21.98 8.70
N PRO A 132 5.37 -22.50 7.87
CA PRO A 132 6.72 -22.88 8.32
C PRO A 132 7.56 -21.73 8.88
N TRP A 133 7.22 -20.47 8.55
CA TRP A 133 7.94 -19.28 9.01
C TRP A 133 7.25 -18.56 10.18
N THR A 134 6.30 -19.22 10.85
CA THR A 134 5.64 -18.65 12.03
C THR A 134 6.67 -18.35 13.13
N GLY A 135 6.72 -17.09 13.58
CA GLY A 135 7.69 -16.63 14.58
C GLY A 135 9.11 -16.38 14.06
N ALA A 136 9.38 -16.63 12.77
CA ALA A 136 10.67 -16.31 12.16
C ALA A 136 10.93 -14.79 12.18
N LYS A 137 12.19 -14.41 12.39
CA LYS A 137 12.65 -13.02 12.35
C LYS A 137 13.39 -12.76 11.04
N ILE A 138 13.09 -11.64 10.39
CA ILE A 138 13.88 -11.12 9.27
C ILE A 138 15.23 -10.65 9.84
N LYS A 139 16.33 -11.23 9.33
CA LYS A 139 17.70 -10.88 9.75
C LYS A 139 18.33 -9.78 8.89
N THR A 140 17.76 -9.51 7.71
CA THR A 140 18.22 -8.46 6.80
C THR A 140 18.03 -7.08 7.42
N LYS A 141 18.96 -6.16 7.16
CA LYS A 141 18.82 -4.75 7.55
C LYS A 141 17.69 -4.11 6.75
N VAL A 142 16.69 -3.55 7.44
CA VAL A 142 15.52 -2.92 6.80
C VAL A 142 15.42 -1.46 7.22
N VAL A 143 15.17 -0.58 6.25
CA VAL A 143 14.69 0.79 6.50
C VAL A 143 13.24 0.85 6.05
N LEU A 144 12.35 1.24 6.95
CA LEU A 144 10.93 1.44 6.65
C LEU A 144 10.66 2.93 6.43
N CYS A 145 10.18 3.30 5.24
CA CYS A 145 9.76 4.65 4.91
C CYS A 145 8.23 4.68 4.75
N ILE A 146 7.58 5.41 5.64
CA ILE A 146 6.13 5.60 5.64
C ILE A 146 5.87 7.10 5.65
N ASN A 147 4.88 7.54 4.88
CA ASN A 147 4.48 8.93 4.94
C ASN A 147 3.64 9.12 6.21
N CYS A 148 4.03 10.01 7.13
CA CYS A 148 3.25 10.24 8.35
C CYS A 148 1.81 10.76 8.11
N THR A 149 1.50 11.17 6.88
CA THR A 149 0.16 11.59 6.44
C THR A 149 -0.54 10.55 5.57
N ASP A 150 0.09 9.42 5.26
CA ASP A 150 -0.61 8.30 4.66
C ASP A 150 -1.51 7.63 5.72
N GLY A 151 -2.81 7.49 5.44
CA GLY A 151 -3.65 6.69 6.33
C GLY A 151 -3.34 5.23 6.24
N LEU A 152 -2.84 4.79 5.09
CA LEU A 152 -2.42 3.43 4.88
C LEU A 152 -1.28 3.06 5.82
N GLY A 153 -0.24 3.88 6.01
CA GLY A 153 0.86 3.50 6.91
C GLY A 153 0.44 3.48 8.37
N ARG A 154 -0.41 4.41 8.83
CA ARG A 154 -0.96 4.34 10.20
C ARG A 154 -1.82 3.10 10.42
N PHE A 155 -2.67 2.80 9.44
CA PHE A 155 -3.47 1.59 9.40
C PHE A 155 -2.61 0.32 9.36
N VAL A 156 -1.61 0.25 8.48
CA VAL A 156 -0.77 -0.94 8.30
C VAL A 156 0.14 -1.16 9.51
N CYS A 157 0.63 -0.10 10.17
CA CYS A 157 1.31 -0.23 11.46
C CYS A 157 0.38 -0.83 12.53
N HIS A 158 -0.87 -0.36 12.59
CA HIS A 158 -1.86 -0.89 13.55
C HIS A 158 -2.16 -2.37 13.31
N ILE A 159 -2.52 -2.78 12.08
CA ILE A 159 -2.83 -4.20 11.78
C ILE A 159 -1.62 -5.13 11.93
N SER A 160 -0.40 -4.63 11.68
CA SER A 160 0.82 -5.43 11.83
C SER A 160 1.27 -5.56 13.28
N GLY A 161 0.64 -4.83 14.22
CA GLY A 161 1.11 -4.69 15.59
C GLY A 161 2.50 -4.06 15.67
N SER A 162 2.94 -3.39 14.60
CA SER A 162 4.21 -2.67 14.59
C SER A 162 4.01 -1.37 15.36
N PRO A 163 4.94 -0.98 16.24
CA PRO A 163 4.86 0.31 16.89
C PRO A 163 4.79 1.40 15.82
N TRP A 164 3.86 2.35 15.99
CA TRP A 164 3.90 3.58 15.21
C TRP A 164 5.29 4.20 15.42
N PRO A 165 5.93 4.78 14.39
CA PRO A 165 7.26 5.36 14.55
C PRO A 165 7.23 6.57 15.49
N THR A 166 7.29 6.32 16.79
CA THR A 166 7.66 7.29 17.81
C THR A 166 9.14 7.09 18.03
N GLN A 167 9.95 7.82 17.26
CA GLN A 167 11.40 7.96 17.47
C GLN A 167 12.19 6.64 17.54
N THR A 168 12.42 5.98 16.41
CA THR A 168 13.71 5.30 16.08
C THR A 168 13.59 4.63 14.71
N ASN A 169 14.52 4.94 13.80
CA ASN A 169 14.72 4.28 12.49
C ASN A 169 13.58 4.40 11.45
N VAL A 170 12.87 5.53 11.40
CA VAL A 170 12.00 5.86 10.26
C VAL A 170 12.48 7.11 9.56
N VAL A 171 12.74 6.97 8.26
CA VAL A 171 13.01 8.10 7.38
C VAL A 171 11.68 8.78 7.08
N ARG A 172 11.51 9.98 7.61
CA ARG A 172 10.35 10.83 7.33
C ARG A 172 10.55 11.49 5.98
N LEU A 173 9.87 10.98 4.95
CA LEU A 173 9.92 11.58 3.62
C LEU A 173 9.02 12.83 3.58
N ARG A 174 9.64 14.00 3.41
CA ARG A 174 8.93 15.26 3.11
C ARG A 174 9.12 15.57 1.63
N ILE A 175 8.11 15.31 0.81
CA ILE A 175 8.13 15.65 -0.62
C ILE A 175 7.94 17.17 -0.73
N ASN A 176 8.90 17.86 -1.36
CA ASN A 176 8.89 19.31 -1.53
C ASN A 176 8.72 19.65 -3.03
N HIS A 177 7.69 20.42 -3.37
CA HIS A 177 7.13 20.59 -4.71
C HIS A 177 7.99 21.37 -5.74
N LYS A 178 9.31 21.54 -5.54
CA LYS A 178 10.04 22.60 -6.25
C LYS A 178 11.20 22.21 -7.17
N ARG A 179 11.70 20.96 -7.25
CA ARG A 179 12.77 20.63 -8.22
C ARG A 179 12.68 19.22 -8.79
N LEU A 180 12.86 19.20 -10.11
CA LEU A 180 12.80 18.10 -11.07
C LEU A 180 14.04 17.20 -10.97
N TYR A 181 14.29 16.58 -9.82
CA TYR A 181 15.22 15.45 -9.69
C TYR A 181 14.71 14.57 -8.55
N PHE A 182 14.58 13.26 -8.78
CA PHE A 182 14.32 12.26 -7.74
C PHE A 182 15.53 12.09 -6.80
N ILE A 183 16.10 13.20 -6.32
CA ILE A 183 16.95 13.19 -5.14
C ILE A 183 15.98 13.14 -3.96
N ILE A 184 15.74 11.92 -3.47
CA ILE A 184 15.14 11.72 -2.17
C ILE A 184 16.15 12.29 -1.16
N HIS A 185 16.00 13.56 -0.78
CA HIS A 185 16.63 14.08 0.44
C HIS A 185 15.91 13.44 1.63
N ALA A 186 16.24 12.17 1.86
CA ALA A 186 15.97 11.46 3.09
C ALA A 186 16.91 12.03 4.16
N LYS A 187 16.41 12.92 5.03
CA LYS A 187 17.12 13.18 6.27
C LYS A 187 16.93 11.96 7.17
N LEU A 188 18.00 11.17 7.31
CA LEU A 188 18.07 10.14 8.33
C LEU A 188 18.22 10.84 9.68
N TYR A 189 17.21 10.68 10.53
CA TYR A 189 17.28 11.10 11.92
C TYR A 189 17.62 9.86 12.73
N VAL A 190 18.90 9.70 13.05
CA VAL A 190 19.38 8.70 14.01
C VAL A 190 19.69 9.47 15.30
N ASP A 191 19.02 9.10 16.40
CA ASP A 191 19.28 9.64 17.74
C ASP A 191 19.33 11.19 17.85
N GLY A 192 18.47 11.88 17.11
CA GLY A 192 18.36 13.33 17.15
C GLY A 192 19.52 14.10 16.50
N LYS A 193 20.49 13.40 15.87
CA LYS A 193 21.53 14.01 15.05
C LYS A 193 21.21 13.85 13.57
N ILE A 194 21.42 14.94 12.82
CA ILE A 194 21.29 14.95 11.37
C ILE A 194 22.63 14.45 10.83
N ASP A 195 22.66 13.23 10.31
CA ASP A 195 23.77 12.78 9.48
C ASP A 195 23.35 12.96 8.01
N GLU A 196 24.02 13.86 7.29
CA GLU A 196 23.90 13.96 5.84
C GLU A 196 24.63 12.77 5.22
N ILE A 197 23.91 11.99 4.41
CA ILE A 197 24.50 10.92 3.60
C ILE A 197 24.89 11.55 2.27
N ASN A 198 26.20 11.68 2.04
CA ASN A 198 26.80 11.92 0.72
C ASN A 198 26.90 10.60 -0.06
#